data_AF-A0A3B3TRN8-F1
#
_entry.id   AF-A0A3B3TRN8-F1
#
_cell.length_a   1.000
_cell.length_b   1.000
_cell.length_c   1.000
_cell.angle_alpha   90.00
_cell.angle_beta   90.00
_cell.angle_gamma   90.00
#
_symmetry.space_group_name_H-M   'P 1'
#
loop_
_entity.id
_entity.type
_entity.pdbx_description
1 polymer ?
#
loop_
_entity_poly.entity_id
_entity_poly.type
_entity_poly.pdbx_seq_one_letter_code
_entity_poly.pdbx_strand_id
1 'polypeptide(L)'
;MAAVQPQDDLLKMTHRENWRVQHERLHIKHRGHEAMHAEMVLILIATLVVAQIVLVQWKQRHHRSYNLVTLVQMWVVPLYFTIKLYWWRFLSMWGMFSVITSYVIFRATRKPLSCRTPRMVYKWFLLIYKLSYAVGVLGYLAIMFTMFGFNVFFRIKAEDSMDVGVIMLFYGLYYGVMGRDFAEICSDYMASTIGYYNKGGMPSRSLSGDICAVCGQRILVEVEEEGLIEDTFQLSCGHIFHEFCIRGWCIVGKKQTCPYCNEKVDLKRMMNNPWEKTHVLYGQLLDWLRYLVAWQPIIIGIVHGINFSLGLE
;
A
#
# COMPACT_ATOMS: atom_id res chain seq x y z
N MET A 1 -80.17 -1.52 13.64
CA MET A 1 -79.21 -2.65 13.63
C MET A 1 -77.84 -2.09 13.99
N ALA A 2 -77.57 -1.97 15.28
CA ALA A 2 -76.31 -1.46 15.85
C ALA A 2 -75.84 -2.49 16.88
N ALA A 3 -74.96 -3.42 16.48
CA ALA A 3 -74.38 -4.42 17.40
C ALA A 3 -73.16 -5.18 16.82
N VAL A 4 -72.34 -4.59 15.94
CA VAL A 4 -71.11 -5.25 15.42
C VAL A 4 -69.91 -4.30 15.43
N GLN A 5 -69.74 -3.57 16.53
CA GLN A 5 -68.57 -2.70 16.77
C GLN A 5 -67.75 -3.06 18.04
N PRO A 6 -68.29 -3.69 19.11
CA PRO A 6 -67.50 -3.92 20.33
C PRO A 6 -66.33 -4.88 20.14
N GLN A 7 -66.49 -5.90 19.29
CA GLN A 7 -65.56 -7.04 19.23
C GLN A 7 -64.34 -6.75 18.35
N ASP A 8 -64.52 -6.00 17.25
CA ASP A 8 -63.43 -5.56 16.38
C ASP A 8 -62.55 -4.48 17.03
N ASP A 9 -63.17 -3.58 17.81
CA ASP A 9 -62.43 -2.57 18.57
C ASP A 9 -61.67 -3.21 19.74
N LEU A 10 -62.24 -4.24 20.39
CA LEU A 10 -61.56 -5.01 21.42
C LEU A 10 -60.33 -5.77 20.87
N LEU A 11 -60.45 -6.36 19.67
CA LEU A 11 -59.35 -7.05 18.97
C LEU A 11 -58.23 -6.10 18.51
N LYS A 12 -58.60 -4.90 18.02
CA LYS A 12 -57.64 -3.84 17.70
C LYS A 12 -56.94 -3.31 18.95
N MET A 13 -57.64 -3.18 20.08
CA MET A 13 -57.03 -2.79 21.36
C MET A 13 -56.04 -3.85 21.84
N THR A 14 -56.40 -5.15 21.82
CA THR A 14 -55.49 -6.24 22.21
C THR A 14 -54.27 -6.35 21.30
N HIS A 15 -54.41 -6.14 19.98
CA HIS A 15 -53.27 -6.11 19.07
C HIS A 15 -52.34 -4.91 19.36
N ARG A 16 -52.91 -3.73 19.66
CA ARG A 16 -52.14 -2.52 20.00
C ARG A 16 -51.43 -2.63 21.34
N GLU A 17 -52.08 -3.27 22.32
CA GLU A 17 -51.50 -3.58 23.63
C GLU A 17 -50.38 -4.59 23.53
N ASN A 18 -50.57 -5.68 22.76
CA ASN A 18 -49.50 -6.64 22.47
C ASN A 18 -48.32 -5.97 21.76
N TRP A 19 -48.58 -5.10 20.78
CA TRP A 19 -47.52 -4.31 20.13
C TRP A 19 -46.78 -3.40 21.09
N ARG A 20 -47.49 -2.73 22.01
CA ARG A 20 -46.88 -1.88 23.05
C ARG A 20 -46.02 -2.70 24.00
N VAL A 21 -46.52 -3.83 24.50
CA VAL A 21 -45.77 -4.73 25.39
C VAL A 21 -44.56 -5.33 24.67
N GLN A 22 -44.67 -5.66 23.38
CA GLN A 22 -43.58 -6.22 22.59
C GLN A 22 -42.52 -5.17 22.26
N HIS A 23 -42.94 -3.94 21.94
CA HIS A 23 -42.07 -2.79 21.76
C HIS A 23 -41.37 -2.41 23.08
N GLU A 24 -42.09 -2.40 24.20
CA GLU A 24 -41.54 -2.14 25.54
C GLU A 24 -40.56 -3.23 25.97
N ARG A 25 -40.84 -4.51 25.68
CA ARG A 25 -39.88 -5.61 25.88
C ARG A 25 -38.64 -5.47 24.99
N LEU A 26 -38.78 -5.02 23.74
CA LEU A 26 -37.64 -4.70 22.87
C LEU A 26 -36.82 -3.55 23.46
N HIS A 27 -37.44 -2.45 23.88
CA HIS A 27 -36.77 -1.31 24.50
C HIS A 27 -36.07 -1.67 25.81
N ILE A 28 -36.68 -2.51 26.65
CA ILE A 28 -36.05 -3.00 27.89
C ILE A 28 -34.85 -3.90 27.58
N LYS A 29 -34.95 -4.75 26.55
CA LYS A 29 -33.83 -5.60 26.09
C LYS A 29 -32.71 -4.78 25.44
N HIS A 30 -33.02 -3.65 24.81
CA HIS A 30 -32.04 -2.75 24.18
C HIS A 30 -31.45 -1.71 25.14
N ARG A 31 -32.13 -1.32 26.24
CA ARG A 31 -31.66 -0.23 27.13
C ARG A 31 -30.29 -0.49 27.79
N GLY A 32 -29.99 -1.74 28.17
CA GLY A 32 -28.67 -2.13 28.67
C GLY A 32 -27.65 -2.40 27.55
N HIS A 33 -28.14 -2.83 26.39
CA HIS A 33 -27.33 -3.18 25.22
C HIS A 33 -26.85 -1.93 24.45
N GLU A 34 -27.63 -0.86 24.43
CA GLU A 34 -27.26 0.43 23.83
C GLU A 34 -26.18 1.16 24.64
N ALA A 35 -26.24 1.10 25.97
CA ALA A 35 -25.19 1.64 26.83
C ALA A 35 -23.87 0.88 26.64
N MET A 36 -23.93 -0.46 26.59
CA MET A 36 -22.77 -1.32 26.32
C MET A 36 -22.18 -1.08 24.92
N HIS A 37 -23.02 -0.92 23.89
CA HIS A 37 -22.56 -0.54 22.55
C HIS A 37 -21.96 0.86 22.49
N ALA A 38 -22.53 1.83 23.20
CA ALA A 38 -21.99 3.17 23.28
C ALA A 38 -20.59 3.16 23.94
N GLU A 39 -20.42 2.38 25.01
CA GLU A 39 -19.12 2.20 25.67
C GLU A 39 -18.09 1.54 24.73
N MET A 40 -18.44 0.46 24.03
CA MET A 40 -17.56 -0.17 23.03
C MET A 40 -17.13 0.81 21.93
N VAL A 41 -18.06 1.62 21.41
CA VAL A 41 -17.78 2.61 20.35
C VAL A 41 -16.89 3.73 20.88
N LEU A 42 -17.11 4.21 22.11
CA LEU A 42 -16.24 5.21 22.73
C LEU A 42 -14.82 4.68 22.95
N ILE A 43 -14.68 3.43 23.41
CA ILE A 43 -13.38 2.75 23.55
C ILE A 43 -12.70 2.62 22.20
N LEU A 44 -13.44 2.21 21.16
CA LEU A 44 -12.93 2.12 19.79
C LEU A 44 -12.41 3.47 19.28
N ILE A 45 -13.19 4.54 19.40
CA ILE A 45 -12.82 5.89 18.96
C ILE A 45 -11.58 6.38 19.73
N ALA A 46 -11.58 6.25 21.05
CA ALA A 46 -10.45 6.66 21.89
C ALA A 46 -9.17 5.90 21.51
N THR A 47 -9.27 4.57 21.35
CA THR A 47 -8.14 3.72 20.97
C THR A 47 -7.62 4.06 19.57
N LEU A 48 -8.50 4.32 18.61
CA LEU A 48 -8.12 4.77 17.27
C LEU A 48 -7.38 6.11 17.30
N VAL A 49 -7.84 7.09 18.07
CA VAL A 49 -7.18 8.39 18.21
C VAL A 49 -5.80 8.25 18.84
N VAL A 50 -5.70 7.50 19.95
CA VAL A 50 -4.41 7.25 20.63
C VAL A 50 -3.44 6.52 19.71
N ALA A 51 -3.90 5.47 19.02
CA ALA A 51 -3.09 4.73 18.07
C ALA A 51 -2.57 5.64 16.94
N GLN A 52 -3.41 6.51 16.39
CA GLN A 52 -2.99 7.46 15.35
C GLN A 52 -1.89 8.40 15.83
N ILE A 53 -2.02 8.96 17.04
CA ILE A 53 -1.00 9.84 17.61
C ILE A 53 0.33 9.08 17.76
N VAL A 54 0.30 7.88 18.33
CA VAL A 54 1.49 7.03 18.53
C VAL A 54 2.16 6.69 17.20
N LEU A 55 1.38 6.28 16.20
CA LEU A 55 1.92 5.91 14.88
C LEU A 55 2.55 7.10 14.15
N VAL A 56 1.91 8.28 14.20
CA VAL A 56 2.46 9.50 13.60
C VAL A 56 3.76 9.91 14.29
N GLN A 57 3.79 9.90 15.62
CA GLN A 57 4.99 10.21 16.40
C GLN A 57 6.12 9.22 16.12
N TRP A 58 5.80 7.94 15.99
CA TRP A 58 6.78 6.91 15.66
C TRP A 58 7.33 7.08 14.24
N LYS A 59 6.48 7.35 13.25
CA LYS A 59 6.90 7.62 11.86
C LYS A 59 7.83 8.83 11.77
N GLN A 60 7.59 9.87 12.57
CA GLN A 60 8.43 11.07 12.62
C GLN A 60 9.78 10.84 13.31
N ARG A 61 9.79 10.20 14.49
CA ARG A 61 11.01 10.02 15.29
C ARG A 61 11.91 8.89 14.77
N HIS A 62 11.30 7.77 14.35
CA HIS A 62 12.03 6.58 13.89
C HIS A 62 11.43 6.01 12.60
N HIS A 63 11.59 6.77 11.51
CA HIS A 63 11.06 6.40 10.19
C HIS A 63 11.49 4.99 9.73
N ARG A 64 12.75 4.62 9.94
CA ARG A 64 13.29 3.31 9.52
C ARG A 64 12.65 2.14 10.24
N SER A 65 12.47 2.22 11.57
CA SER A 65 11.81 1.15 12.32
C SER A 65 10.33 1.08 12.00
N TYR A 66 9.67 2.23 11.83
CA TYR A 66 8.25 2.28 11.45
C TYR A 66 8.01 1.58 10.12
N ASN A 67 8.82 1.88 9.09
CA ASN A 67 8.70 1.25 7.78
C ASN A 67 8.97 -0.26 7.85
N LEU A 68 9.97 -0.70 8.62
CA LEU A 68 10.30 -2.13 8.76
C LEU A 68 9.18 -2.89 9.46
N VAL A 69 8.64 -2.37 10.57
CA VAL A 69 7.53 -3.00 11.30
C VAL A 69 6.28 -3.05 10.43
N THR A 70 5.95 -1.94 9.76
CA THR A 70 4.80 -1.89 8.86
C THR A 70 4.94 -2.89 7.71
N LEU A 71 6.13 -3.03 7.12
CA LEU A 71 6.39 -4.02 6.07
C LEU A 71 6.20 -5.46 6.57
N VAL A 72 6.73 -5.79 7.75
CA VAL A 72 6.55 -7.12 8.36
C VAL A 72 5.07 -7.39 8.62
N GLN A 73 4.33 -6.41 9.16
CA GLN A 73 2.90 -6.54 9.39
C GLN A 73 2.13 -6.72 8.07
N MET A 74 2.45 -5.95 7.03
CA MET A 74 1.84 -6.12 5.70
C MET A 74 2.11 -7.49 5.09
N TRP A 75 3.18 -8.18 5.50
CA TRP A 75 3.48 -9.52 5.04
C TRP A 75 2.78 -10.60 5.89
N VAL A 76 2.75 -10.44 7.21
CA VAL A 76 2.21 -11.42 8.18
C VAL A 76 0.69 -11.37 8.29
N VAL A 77 0.10 -10.18 8.38
CA VAL A 77 -1.34 -10.01 8.64
C VAL A 77 -2.19 -10.60 7.52
N PRO A 78 -1.97 -10.28 6.23
CA PRO A 78 -2.73 -10.89 5.14
C PRO A 78 -2.51 -12.41 5.04
N LEU A 79 -1.30 -12.90 5.34
CA LEU A 79 -1.01 -14.33 5.35
C LEU A 79 -1.81 -15.06 6.43
N TYR A 80 -1.87 -14.51 7.65
CA TYR A 80 -2.67 -15.08 8.73
C TYR A 80 -4.16 -15.21 8.34
N PHE A 81 -4.75 -14.14 7.81
CA PHE A 81 -6.15 -14.16 7.39
C PHE A 81 -6.40 -15.09 6.20
N THR A 82 -5.51 -15.13 5.22
CA THR A 82 -5.70 -15.96 4.02
C THR A 82 -5.57 -17.45 4.31
N ILE A 83 -4.73 -17.85 5.27
CA ILE A 83 -4.67 -19.23 5.77
C ILE A 83 -5.96 -19.58 6.51
N LYS A 84 -6.42 -18.71 7.43
CA LYS A 84 -7.66 -18.90 8.20
C LYS A 84 -8.90 -19.01 7.31
N LEU A 85 -8.95 -18.22 6.23
CA LEU A 85 -10.07 -18.15 5.29
C LEU A 85 -9.92 -19.09 4.09
N TYR A 86 -8.90 -19.96 4.07
CA TYR A 86 -8.62 -20.90 2.97
C TYR A 86 -8.53 -20.26 1.57
N TRP A 87 -7.98 -19.04 1.49
CA TRP A 87 -7.94 -18.29 0.24
C TRP A 87 -6.71 -18.66 -0.61
N TRP A 88 -6.74 -19.86 -1.21
CA TRP A 88 -5.60 -20.47 -1.91
C TRP A 88 -5.05 -19.65 -3.09
N ARG A 89 -5.91 -18.91 -3.80
CA ARG A 89 -5.50 -18.06 -4.93
C ARG A 89 -4.53 -16.96 -4.48
N PHE A 90 -4.86 -16.29 -3.37
CA PHE A 90 -4.00 -15.26 -2.80
C PHE A 90 -2.69 -15.87 -2.30
N LEU A 91 -2.78 -16.99 -1.57
CA LEU A 91 -1.61 -17.67 -1.01
C LEU A 91 -0.60 -18.09 -2.09
N SER A 92 -1.08 -18.60 -3.22
CA SER A 92 -0.23 -18.97 -4.37
C SER A 92 0.49 -17.75 -4.98
N MET A 93 -0.28 -16.69 -5.30
CA MET A 93 0.29 -15.45 -5.85
C MET A 93 1.28 -14.80 -4.88
N TRP A 94 0.94 -14.79 -3.59
CA TRP A 94 1.77 -14.24 -2.53
C TRP A 94 3.07 -15.02 -2.37
N GLY A 95 2.99 -16.35 -2.44
CA GLY A 95 4.16 -17.24 -2.37
C GLY A 95 5.11 -17.00 -3.54
N MET A 96 4.58 -16.97 -4.76
CA MET A 96 5.35 -16.66 -5.97
C MET A 96 6.02 -15.28 -5.88
N PHE A 97 5.27 -14.25 -5.51
CA PHE A 97 5.81 -12.90 -5.33
C PHE A 97 6.92 -12.86 -4.28
N SER A 98 6.72 -13.54 -3.15
CA SER A 98 7.69 -13.58 -2.05
C SER A 98 8.98 -14.31 -2.44
N VAL A 99 8.90 -15.42 -3.18
CA VAL A 99 10.08 -16.15 -3.68
C VAL A 99 10.90 -15.29 -4.64
N ILE A 100 10.25 -14.70 -5.65
CA ILE A 100 10.95 -13.87 -6.65
C ILE A 100 11.54 -12.63 -5.98
N THR A 101 10.78 -11.94 -5.13
CA THR A 101 11.26 -10.74 -4.43
C THR A 101 12.41 -11.06 -3.48
N SER A 102 12.37 -12.20 -2.78
CA SER A 102 13.49 -12.67 -1.94
C SER A 102 14.75 -12.91 -2.78
N TYR A 103 14.63 -13.50 -3.97
CA TYR A 103 15.77 -13.65 -4.89
C TYR A 103 16.34 -12.30 -5.34
N VAL A 104 15.47 -11.33 -5.66
CA VAL A 104 15.89 -9.97 -6.05
C VAL A 104 16.61 -9.26 -4.89
N ILE A 105 16.08 -9.34 -3.67
CA ILE A 105 16.70 -8.80 -2.45
C ILE A 105 18.05 -9.46 -2.20
N PHE A 106 18.13 -10.78 -2.32
CA PHE A 106 19.39 -11.51 -2.19
C PHE A 106 20.43 -10.98 -3.17
N ARG A 107 20.07 -10.81 -4.46
CA ARG A 107 20.99 -10.24 -5.46
C ARG A 107 21.40 -8.80 -5.14
N ALA A 108 20.49 -7.97 -4.61
CA ALA A 108 20.75 -6.58 -4.24
C ALA A 108 21.63 -6.41 -2.99
N THR A 109 21.61 -7.38 -2.08
CA THR A 109 22.35 -7.35 -0.80
C THR A 109 23.74 -7.99 -0.85
N ARG A 110 24.05 -8.72 -1.93
CA ARG A 110 25.35 -9.39 -2.11
C ARG A 110 26.49 -8.39 -2.33
N LYS A 111 27.63 -8.69 -1.71
CA LYS A 111 28.89 -7.96 -1.86
C LYS A 111 29.94 -8.90 -2.49
N PRO A 112 30.68 -8.49 -3.54
CA PRO A 112 30.52 -7.25 -4.31
C PRO A 112 29.24 -7.25 -5.15
N LEU A 113 28.67 -6.06 -5.38
CA LEU A 113 27.47 -5.90 -6.21
C LEU A 113 27.85 -6.06 -7.70
N SER A 114 27.14 -6.91 -8.43
CA SER A 114 27.37 -7.07 -9.86
C SER A 114 26.82 -5.89 -10.67
N CYS A 115 27.51 -5.49 -11.74
CA CYS A 115 27.14 -4.36 -12.60
C CYS A 115 25.70 -4.45 -13.18
N ARG A 116 25.23 -5.67 -13.46
CA ARG A 116 23.88 -5.90 -14.00
C ARG A 116 22.77 -5.88 -12.93
N THR A 117 23.12 -6.02 -11.64
CA THR A 117 22.13 -6.13 -10.55
C THR A 117 21.20 -4.92 -10.48
N PRO A 118 21.67 -3.66 -10.45
CA PRO A 118 20.79 -2.49 -10.32
C PRO A 118 19.73 -2.41 -11.41
N ARG A 119 20.13 -2.70 -12.66
CA ARG A 119 19.19 -2.72 -13.79
C ARG A 119 18.13 -3.80 -13.63
N MET A 120 18.52 -5.01 -13.18
CA MET A 120 17.59 -6.12 -12.95
C MET A 120 16.59 -5.78 -11.83
N VAL A 121 17.08 -5.23 -10.72
CA VAL A 121 16.26 -4.82 -9.57
C VAL A 121 15.23 -3.77 -9.99
N TYR A 122 15.66 -2.70 -10.68
CA TYR A 122 14.75 -1.66 -11.15
C TYR A 122 13.74 -2.17 -12.18
N LYS A 123 14.15 -3.06 -13.10
CA LYS A 123 13.22 -3.68 -14.06
C LYS A 123 12.14 -4.51 -13.36
N TRP A 124 12.51 -5.30 -12.35
CA TRP A 124 11.56 -6.11 -11.57
C TRP A 124 10.53 -5.23 -10.85
N PHE A 125 10.98 -4.23 -10.10
CA PHE A 125 10.06 -3.36 -9.36
C PHE A 125 9.23 -2.45 -10.26
N LEU A 126 9.77 -2.04 -11.41
CA LEU A 126 8.99 -1.33 -12.44
C LEU A 126 7.91 -2.22 -13.05
N LEU A 127 8.20 -3.50 -13.28
CA LEU A 127 7.20 -4.47 -13.75
C LEU A 127 6.08 -4.64 -12.73
N ILE A 128 6.42 -4.85 -11.45
CA ILE A 128 5.44 -4.94 -10.37
C ILE A 128 4.59 -3.68 -10.28
N TYR A 129 5.21 -2.50 -10.37
CA TYR A 129 4.48 -1.23 -10.41
C TYR A 129 3.48 -1.17 -11.57
N LYS A 130 3.91 -1.49 -12.80
CA LYS A 130 3.03 -1.43 -13.99
C LYS A 130 1.86 -2.42 -13.89
N LEU A 131 2.12 -3.66 -13.45
CA LEU A 131 1.08 -4.66 -13.26
C LEU A 131 0.09 -4.25 -12.16
N SER A 132 0.61 -3.79 -11.02
CA SER A 132 -0.19 -3.35 -9.87
C SER A 132 -1.06 -2.15 -10.22
N TYR A 133 -0.50 -1.19 -10.96
CA TYR A 133 -1.24 -0.04 -11.47
C TYR A 133 -2.33 -0.44 -12.46
N ALA A 134 -2.01 -1.29 -13.45
CA ALA A 134 -2.98 -1.77 -14.43
C ALA A 134 -4.14 -2.53 -13.78
N VAL A 135 -3.84 -3.48 -12.88
CA VAL A 135 -4.85 -4.27 -12.15
C VAL A 135 -5.68 -3.36 -11.23
N GLY A 136 -5.06 -2.39 -10.56
CA GLY A 136 -5.76 -1.42 -9.71
C GLY A 136 -6.72 -0.53 -10.50
N VAL A 137 -6.30 -0.02 -11.66
CA VAL A 137 -7.16 0.76 -12.57
C VAL A 137 -8.30 -0.09 -13.11
N LEU A 138 -8.04 -1.34 -13.53
CA LEU A 138 -9.09 -2.26 -13.99
C LEU A 138 -10.11 -2.56 -12.88
N GLY A 139 -9.65 -2.79 -11.65
CA GLY A 139 -10.53 -2.97 -10.50
C GLY A 139 -11.40 -1.74 -10.20
N TYR A 140 -10.79 -0.55 -10.23
CA TYR A 140 -11.54 0.71 -10.07
C TYR A 140 -12.59 0.90 -11.16
N LEU A 141 -12.22 0.67 -12.43
CA LEU A 141 -13.14 0.76 -13.55
C LEU A 141 -14.29 -0.26 -13.41
N ALA A 142 -14.02 -1.48 -12.97
CA ALA A 142 -15.06 -2.49 -12.72
C ALA A 142 -16.06 -2.07 -11.64
N ILE A 143 -15.58 -1.46 -10.55
CA ILE A 143 -16.45 -0.92 -9.50
C ILE A 143 -17.30 0.23 -10.05
N MET A 144 -16.68 1.21 -10.72
CA MET A 144 -17.39 2.34 -11.31
C MET A 144 -18.45 1.88 -12.31
N PHE A 145 -18.09 0.96 -13.20
CA PHE A 145 -18.98 0.37 -14.18
C PHE A 145 -20.21 -0.29 -13.54
N THR A 146 -20.00 -0.94 -12.39
CA THR A 146 -21.09 -1.55 -11.62
C THR A 146 -21.97 -0.49 -10.93
N MET A 147 -21.37 0.55 -10.35
CA MET A 147 -22.10 1.65 -9.71
C MET A 147 -22.98 2.45 -10.67
N PHE A 148 -22.53 2.65 -11.91
CA PHE A 148 -23.33 3.30 -12.96
C PHE A 148 -24.40 2.40 -13.58
N GLY A 149 -24.53 1.14 -13.13
CA GLY A 149 -25.57 0.22 -13.60
C GLY A 149 -25.30 -0.40 -14.98
N PHE A 150 -24.16 -0.14 -15.60
CA PHE A 150 -23.81 -0.76 -16.90
C PHE A 150 -23.66 -2.28 -16.81
N ASN A 151 -23.42 -2.82 -15.61
CA ASN A 151 -23.45 -4.25 -15.34
C ASN A 151 -24.79 -4.91 -15.79
N VAL A 152 -25.92 -4.22 -15.65
CA VAL A 152 -27.24 -4.71 -16.08
C VAL A 152 -27.29 -4.97 -17.59
N PHE A 153 -26.55 -4.18 -18.40
CA PHE A 153 -26.45 -4.38 -19.84
C PHE A 153 -25.77 -5.71 -20.21
N PHE A 154 -24.80 -6.15 -19.41
CA PHE A 154 -24.07 -7.39 -19.60
C PHE A 154 -24.71 -8.59 -18.88
N ARG A 155 -25.87 -8.39 -18.23
CA ARG A 155 -26.59 -9.41 -17.43
C ARG A 155 -25.72 -10.09 -16.35
N ILE A 156 -24.70 -9.41 -15.87
CA ILE A 156 -23.91 -9.87 -14.73
C ILE A 156 -24.62 -9.39 -13.44
N LYS A 157 -24.45 -10.10 -12.33
CA LYS A 157 -25.00 -9.63 -11.04
C LYS A 157 -24.15 -8.48 -10.50
N ALA A 158 -24.79 -7.49 -9.90
CA ALA A 158 -24.10 -6.35 -9.28
C ALA A 158 -23.09 -6.82 -8.23
N GLU A 159 -23.49 -7.77 -7.39
CA GLU A 159 -22.68 -8.40 -6.34
C GLU A 159 -21.39 -9.02 -6.91
N ASP A 160 -21.51 -9.96 -7.86
CA ASP A 160 -20.35 -10.66 -8.45
C ASP A 160 -19.35 -9.69 -9.09
N SER A 161 -19.83 -8.64 -9.78
CA SER A 161 -18.97 -7.64 -10.42
C SER A 161 -18.29 -6.72 -9.41
N MET A 162 -19.00 -6.32 -8.35
CA MET A 162 -18.40 -5.56 -7.25
C MET A 162 -17.31 -6.39 -6.57
N ASP A 163 -17.56 -7.68 -6.30
CA ASP A 163 -16.57 -8.57 -5.67
C ASP A 163 -15.31 -8.69 -6.52
N VAL A 164 -15.45 -8.93 -7.83
CA VAL A 164 -14.31 -8.96 -8.75
C VAL A 164 -13.56 -7.62 -8.76
N GLY A 165 -14.28 -6.51 -8.82
CA GLY A 165 -13.69 -5.17 -8.81
C GLY A 165 -12.91 -4.87 -7.52
N VAL A 166 -13.49 -5.18 -6.37
CA VAL A 166 -12.87 -5.01 -5.04
C VAL A 166 -11.65 -5.92 -4.89
N ILE A 167 -11.74 -7.19 -5.31
CA ILE A 167 -10.61 -8.11 -5.27
C ILE A 167 -9.48 -7.61 -6.18
N MET A 168 -9.76 -7.23 -7.43
CA MET A 168 -8.72 -6.67 -8.31
C MET A 168 -8.07 -5.42 -7.71
N LEU A 169 -8.88 -4.50 -7.17
CA LEU A 169 -8.37 -3.29 -6.55
C LEU A 169 -7.50 -3.61 -5.31
N PHE A 170 -7.90 -4.58 -4.49
CA PHE A 170 -7.10 -5.06 -3.38
C PHE A 170 -5.75 -5.63 -3.85
N TYR A 171 -5.72 -6.51 -4.86
CA TYR A 171 -4.47 -7.06 -5.39
C TYR A 171 -3.56 -5.97 -5.96
N GLY A 172 -4.10 -5.06 -6.77
CA GLY A 172 -3.35 -3.98 -7.38
C GLY A 172 -2.75 -3.03 -6.34
N LEU A 173 -3.52 -2.67 -5.31
CA LEU A 173 -3.01 -1.80 -4.25
C LEU A 173 -2.03 -2.53 -3.33
N TYR A 174 -2.33 -3.76 -2.91
CA TYR A 174 -1.48 -4.56 -2.01
C TYR A 174 -0.08 -4.80 -2.59
N TYR A 175 0.00 -5.37 -3.80
CA TYR A 175 1.30 -5.62 -4.44
C TYR A 175 1.99 -4.31 -4.86
N GLY A 176 1.23 -3.25 -5.13
CA GLY A 176 1.76 -1.90 -5.37
C GLY A 176 2.50 -1.33 -4.15
N VAL A 177 1.93 -1.46 -2.95
CA VAL A 177 2.62 -1.05 -1.71
C VAL A 177 3.86 -1.91 -1.48
N MET A 178 3.70 -3.23 -1.50
CA MET A 178 4.78 -4.17 -1.22
C MET A 178 5.97 -3.98 -2.18
N GLY A 179 5.68 -3.83 -3.48
CA GLY A 179 6.69 -3.56 -4.49
C GLY A 179 7.45 -2.26 -4.25
N ARG A 180 6.76 -1.18 -3.87
CA ARG A 180 7.36 0.12 -3.54
C ARG A 180 8.28 0.05 -2.31
N ASP A 181 7.85 -0.63 -1.25
CA ASP A 181 8.62 -0.69 -0.01
C ASP A 181 9.88 -1.59 -0.18
N PHE A 182 9.77 -2.71 -0.90
CA PHE A 182 10.94 -3.53 -1.24
C PHE A 182 11.89 -2.86 -2.22
N ALA A 183 11.38 -2.06 -3.16
CA ALA A 183 12.21 -1.28 -4.08
C ALA A 183 13.09 -0.27 -3.33
N GLU A 184 12.53 0.42 -2.34
CA GLU A 184 13.25 1.35 -1.48
C GLU A 184 14.34 0.63 -0.67
N ILE A 185 14.00 -0.50 -0.04
CA ILE A 185 14.98 -1.32 0.71
C ILE A 185 16.12 -1.82 -0.18
N CYS A 186 15.82 -2.35 -1.37
CA CYS A 186 16.85 -2.81 -2.30
C CYS A 186 17.74 -1.65 -2.75
N SER A 187 17.15 -0.49 -3.00
CA SER A 187 17.89 0.71 -3.41
C SER A 187 18.80 1.22 -2.30
N ASP A 188 18.39 1.15 -1.03
CA ASP A 188 19.22 1.47 0.14
C ASP A 188 20.46 0.56 0.22
N TYR A 189 20.26 -0.76 0.08
CA TYR A 189 21.35 -1.72 0.11
C TYR A 189 22.32 -1.51 -1.05
N MET A 190 21.82 -1.32 -2.27
CA MET A 190 22.65 -1.02 -3.43
C MET A 190 23.41 0.30 -3.24
N ALA A 191 22.75 1.36 -2.80
CA ALA A 191 23.37 2.65 -2.51
C ALA A 191 24.53 2.52 -1.50
N SER A 192 24.31 1.76 -0.41
CA SER A 192 25.34 1.53 0.61
C SER A 192 26.55 0.73 0.11
N THR A 193 26.35 -0.10 -0.92
CA THR A 193 27.41 -0.94 -1.51
C THR A 193 28.15 -0.22 -2.63
N ILE A 194 27.45 0.64 -3.37
CA ILE A 194 28.00 1.49 -4.43
C ILE A 194 28.81 2.65 -3.85
N GLY A 195 28.36 3.22 -2.72
CA GLY A 195 28.83 4.44 -2.06
C GLY A 195 30.25 4.90 -2.42
N TYR A 196 30.33 5.89 -3.31
CA TYR A 196 31.57 6.58 -3.70
C TYR A 196 31.91 7.74 -2.76
N TYR A 197 30.95 8.19 -1.95
CA TYR A 197 31.11 9.27 -0.99
C TYR A 197 31.29 8.70 0.43
N ASN A 198 32.37 9.12 1.11
CA ASN A 198 32.55 8.90 2.54
C ASN A 198 32.25 10.22 3.27
N LYS A 199 31.55 10.16 4.42
CA LYS A 199 31.28 11.35 5.26
C LYS A 199 32.57 12.07 5.74
N GLY A 200 33.75 11.47 5.53
CA GLY A 200 35.08 12.00 5.85
C GLY A 200 35.88 12.56 4.66
N GLY A 201 35.25 12.86 3.52
CA GLY A 201 35.84 13.72 2.48
C GLY A 201 36.75 13.05 1.43
N MET A 202 37.39 11.90 1.71
CA MET A 202 38.13 11.16 0.67
C MET A 202 37.21 10.15 -0.06
N PRO A 203 37.02 10.28 -1.38
CA PRO A 203 36.28 9.30 -2.17
C PRO A 203 37.05 7.97 -2.18
N SER A 204 36.40 6.88 -1.78
CA SER A 204 37.04 5.56 -1.71
C SER A 204 37.30 4.92 -3.08
N ARG A 205 36.74 5.50 -4.16
CA ARG A 205 36.87 5.03 -5.54
C ARG A 205 36.77 6.22 -6.50
N SER A 206 37.75 6.39 -7.38
CA SER A 206 37.66 7.30 -8.54
C SER A 206 36.99 6.57 -9.70
N LEU A 207 35.93 7.15 -10.26
CA LEU A 207 35.26 6.62 -11.44
C LEU A 207 35.69 7.42 -12.67
N SER A 208 36.03 6.77 -13.78
CA SER A 208 36.26 7.44 -15.05
C SER A 208 34.93 8.03 -15.58
N GLY A 209 34.99 9.18 -16.25
CA GLY A 209 33.81 9.94 -16.67
C GLY A 209 32.89 9.20 -17.67
N ASP A 210 33.37 8.10 -18.25
CA ASP A 210 32.66 7.24 -19.19
C ASP A 210 31.93 6.07 -18.51
N ILE A 211 31.97 5.92 -17.18
CA ILE A 211 31.31 4.81 -16.47
C ILE A 211 30.13 5.33 -15.65
N CYS A 212 28.98 4.69 -15.79
CA CYS A 212 27.79 4.99 -14.99
C CYS A 212 27.99 4.53 -13.54
N ALA A 213 27.96 5.44 -12.56
CA ALA A 213 28.22 5.10 -11.15
C ALA A 213 27.18 4.14 -10.54
N VAL A 214 25.98 4.06 -11.12
CA VAL A 214 24.90 3.17 -10.63
C VAL A 214 25.14 1.72 -11.05
N CYS A 215 25.36 1.48 -12.35
CA CYS A 215 25.48 0.12 -12.88
C CYS A 215 26.92 -0.31 -13.18
N GLY A 216 27.90 0.58 -13.10
CA GLY A 216 29.30 0.27 -13.37
C GLY A 216 29.60 -0.15 -14.82
N GLN A 217 28.73 0.22 -15.77
CA GLN A 217 28.91 -0.05 -17.21
C GLN A 217 29.29 1.23 -17.95
N ARG A 218 29.96 1.08 -19.10
CA ARG A 218 30.34 2.21 -19.95
C ARG A 218 29.12 2.92 -20.54
N ILE A 219 29.24 4.22 -20.66
CA ILE A 219 28.30 5.14 -21.28
C ILE A 219 28.76 5.29 -22.73
N LEU A 220 27.95 4.84 -23.68
CA LEU A 220 28.32 4.72 -25.10
C LEU A 220 27.75 5.82 -25.98
N VAL A 221 26.79 6.59 -25.46
CA VAL A 221 26.03 7.60 -26.18
C VAL A 221 26.32 8.95 -25.52
N GLU A 222 26.55 9.99 -26.31
CA GLU A 222 26.74 11.34 -25.77
C GLU A 222 25.40 11.98 -25.36
N VAL A 223 25.43 13.05 -24.56
CA VAL A 223 24.23 13.66 -23.96
C VAL A 223 23.27 14.26 -25.00
N GLU A 224 23.78 14.57 -26.19
CA GLU A 224 23.06 15.26 -27.25
C GLU A 224 22.54 14.32 -28.35
N GLU A 225 22.89 13.03 -28.32
CA GLU A 225 22.45 12.04 -29.31
C GLU A 225 21.40 11.09 -28.71
N GLU A 226 20.33 10.81 -29.48
CA GLU A 226 19.40 9.74 -29.12
C GLU A 226 20.10 8.38 -29.24
N GLY A 227 20.16 7.65 -28.12
CA GLY A 227 20.85 6.39 -28.05
C GLY A 227 20.06 5.27 -28.70
N LEU A 228 20.69 4.52 -29.60
CA LEU A 228 20.06 3.35 -30.25
C LEU A 228 19.69 2.24 -29.23
N ILE A 229 20.35 2.21 -28.06
CA ILE A 229 20.11 1.23 -26.98
C ILE A 229 19.54 1.89 -25.72
N GLU A 230 20.15 2.98 -25.26
CA GLU A 230 19.70 3.75 -24.10
C GLU A 230 20.27 5.16 -24.12
N ASP A 231 19.45 6.13 -23.73
CA ASP A 231 19.85 7.54 -23.63
C ASP A 231 20.72 7.81 -22.41
N THR A 232 21.42 8.94 -22.44
CA THR A 232 22.22 9.44 -21.33
C THR A 232 21.62 10.70 -20.75
N PHE A 233 21.79 10.85 -19.45
CA PHE A 233 21.25 11.98 -18.72
C PHE A 233 22.33 12.61 -17.86
N GLN A 234 22.53 13.91 -18.05
CA GLN A 234 23.44 14.72 -17.25
C GLN A 234 22.68 15.43 -16.12
N LEU A 235 23.13 15.24 -14.89
CA LEU A 235 22.62 15.95 -13.72
C LEU A 235 23.12 17.40 -13.68
N SER A 236 22.48 18.25 -12.87
CA SER A 236 22.93 19.63 -12.60
C SER A 236 24.36 19.70 -12.04
N CYS A 237 24.76 18.69 -11.28
CA CYS A 237 26.12 18.52 -10.74
C CYS A 237 27.17 18.10 -11.80
N GLY A 238 26.80 18.01 -13.07
CA GLY A 238 27.69 17.65 -14.19
C GLY A 238 27.90 16.15 -14.41
N HIS A 239 27.52 15.28 -13.47
CA HIS A 239 27.69 13.83 -13.59
C HIS A 239 26.70 13.20 -14.59
N ILE A 240 27.21 12.27 -15.41
CA ILE A 240 26.48 11.61 -16.51
C ILE A 240 26.13 10.17 -16.10
N PHE A 241 24.92 9.74 -16.42
CA PHE A 241 24.41 8.40 -16.14
C PHE A 241 23.60 7.87 -17.31
N HIS A 242 23.37 6.55 -17.37
CA HIS A 242 22.30 6.00 -18.19
C HIS A 242 20.95 6.49 -17.68
N GLU A 243 20.09 6.96 -18.58
CA GLU A 243 18.78 7.54 -18.24
C GLU A 243 17.96 6.55 -17.40
N PHE A 244 17.93 5.27 -17.79
CA PHE A 244 17.25 4.21 -17.04
C PHE A 244 17.80 4.05 -15.61
N CYS A 245 19.12 4.15 -15.44
CA CYS A 245 19.76 3.92 -14.14
C CYS A 245 19.47 5.08 -13.17
N ILE A 246 19.55 6.33 -13.64
CA ILE A 246 19.28 7.49 -12.81
C ILE A 246 17.78 7.64 -12.52
N ARG A 247 16.90 7.35 -13.48
CA ARG A 247 15.46 7.26 -13.24
C ARG A 247 15.12 6.17 -12.23
N GLY A 248 15.72 4.98 -12.34
CA GLY A 248 15.56 3.92 -11.35
C GLY A 248 15.99 4.35 -9.94
N TRP A 249 17.14 5.01 -9.83
CA TRP A 249 17.64 5.55 -8.57
C TRP A 249 16.68 6.57 -7.94
N CYS A 250 16.24 7.55 -8.71
CA CYS A 250 15.42 8.66 -8.21
C CYS A 250 13.95 8.30 -8.01
N ILE A 251 13.35 7.55 -8.93
CA ILE A 251 11.91 7.24 -8.94
C ILE A 251 11.63 5.95 -8.16
N VAL A 252 12.30 4.85 -8.53
CA VAL A 252 12.06 3.52 -7.92
C VAL A 252 12.69 3.45 -6.53
N GLY A 253 13.91 3.94 -6.38
CA GLY A 253 14.62 3.97 -5.10
C GLY A 253 14.33 5.18 -4.21
N LYS A 254 13.55 6.15 -4.69
CA LYS A 254 13.27 7.45 -4.03
C LYS A 254 14.51 8.18 -3.54
N LYS A 255 15.65 8.01 -4.21
CA LYS A 255 16.90 8.68 -3.86
C LYS A 255 17.01 10.01 -4.60
N GLN A 256 16.83 11.11 -3.87
CA GLN A 256 16.86 12.46 -4.42
C GLN A 256 18.26 13.10 -4.44
N THR A 257 19.32 12.29 -4.38
CA THR A 257 20.71 12.75 -4.38
C THR A 257 21.53 12.03 -5.43
N CYS A 258 22.54 12.70 -5.97
CA CYS A 258 23.46 12.12 -6.95
C CYS A 258 24.19 10.91 -6.34
N PRO A 259 24.21 9.75 -7.02
CA PRO A 259 24.92 8.55 -6.53
C PRO A 259 26.42 8.77 -6.28
N TYR A 260 27.02 9.76 -6.95
CA TYR A 260 28.45 10.05 -6.88
C TYR A 260 28.77 11.17 -5.88
N CYS A 261 28.32 12.41 -6.10
CA CYS A 261 28.66 13.56 -5.25
C CYS A 261 27.66 13.86 -4.13
N ASN A 262 26.57 13.10 -4.03
CA ASN A 262 25.50 13.28 -3.05
C ASN A 262 24.80 14.66 -3.07
N GLU A 263 24.97 15.43 -4.15
CA GLU A 263 24.24 16.68 -4.39
C GLU A 263 22.76 16.39 -4.69
N LYS A 264 21.86 17.28 -4.26
CA LYS A 264 20.42 17.11 -4.52
C LYS A 264 20.14 17.23 -6.02
N VAL A 265 19.33 16.30 -6.53
CA VAL A 265 18.93 16.28 -7.95
C VAL A 265 17.66 17.09 -8.15
N ASP A 266 17.61 17.91 -9.20
CA ASP A 266 16.38 18.57 -9.62
C ASP A 266 15.43 17.57 -10.31
N LEU A 267 14.48 17.04 -9.53
CA LEU A 267 13.49 16.07 -10.00
C LEU A 267 12.59 16.63 -11.10
N LYS A 268 12.34 17.96 -11.15
CA LYS A 268 11.43 18.55 -12.14
C LYS A 268 11.97 18.40 -13.56
N ARG A 269 13.29 18.52 -13.72
CA ARG A 269 13.97 18.36 -15.01
C ARG A 269 14.00 16.92 -15.50
N MET A 270 13.93 15.94 -14.61
CA MET A 270 13.84 14.52 -14.99
C MET A 270 12.41 14.10 -15.34
N MET A 271 11.42 14.81 -14.80
CA MET A 271 10.01 14.48 -14.96
C MET A 271 9.41 15.22 -16.17
N ASN A 272 9.65 14.70 -17.37
CA ASN A 272 9.21 15.35 -18.61
C ASN A 272 7.68 15.28 -18.82
N ASN A 273 6.93 14.48 -18.05
CA ASN A 273 5.50 14.27 -18.24
C ASN A 273 4.63 14.68 -17.03
N PRO A 274 3.53 15.44 -17.24
CA PRO A 274 2.57 15.80 -16.18
C PRO A 274 1.99 14.59 -15.41
N TRP A 275 1.89 13.44 -16.09
CA TRP A 275 1.44 12.14 -15.57
C TRP A 275 2.34 11.58 -14.45
N GLU A 276 3.52 12.17 -14.25
CA GLU A 276 4.44 11.75 -13.22
C GLU A 276 4.07 12.36 -11.85
N LYS A 277 3.24 13.44 -11.81
CA LYS A 277 2.57 13.92 -10.59
C LYS A 277 1.57 12.90 -10.03
N THR A 278 0.97 12.08 -10.87
CA THR A 278 0.03 11.02 -10.45
C THR A 278 0.71 9.98 -9.54
N HIS A 279 2.04 9.80 -9.65
CA HIS A 279 2.80 8.95 -8.73
C HIS A 279 2.82 9.46 -7.27
N VAL A 280 2.66 10.77 -7.05
CA VAL A 280 2.61 11.36 -5.70
C VAL A 280 1.27 11.05 -5.03
N LEU A 281 0.15 11.26 -5.72
CA LEU A 281 -1.19 10.91 -5.24
C LEU A 281 -1.31 9.41 -4.99
N TYR A 282 -0.81 8.59 -5.93
CA TYR A 282 -0.71 7.14 -5.74
C TYR A 282 0.13 6.80 -4.52
N GLY A 283 1.23 7.51 -4.27
CA GLY A 283 2.04 7.35 -3.07
C GLY A 283 1.30 7.62 -1.76
N GLN A 284 0.44 8.65 -1.71
CA GLN A 284 -0.38 8.93 -0.53
C GLN A 284 -1.47 7.88 -0.32
N LEU A 285 -2.08 7.40 -1.40
CA LEU A 285 -3.06 6.30 -1.34
C LEU A 285 -2.42 5.02 -0.78
N LEU A 286 -1.21 4.69 -1.23
CA LEU A 286 -0.46 3.55 -0.73
C LEU A 286 -0.11 3.68 0.77
N ASP A 287 0.23 4.90 1.24
CA ASP A 287 0.45 5.17 2.66
C ASP A 287 -0.81 4.93 3.51
N TRP A 288 -1.99 5.33 3.02
CA TRP A 288 -3.28 5.05 3.66
C TRP A 288 -3.59 3.54 3.71
N LEU A 289 -3.29 2.83 2.62
CA LEU A 289 -3.49 1.39 2.56
C LEU A 289 -2.64 0.65 3.60
N ARG A 290 -1.42 1.11 3.88
CA ARG A 290 -0.59 0.52 4.95
C ARG A 290 -1.31 0.56 6.29
N TYR A 291 -1.91 1.70 6.62
CA TYR A 291 -2.67 1.83 7.86
C TYR A 291 -3.87 0.86 7.88
N LEU A 292 -4.63 0.80 6.79
CA LEU A 292 -5.83 -0.03 6.69
C LEU A 292 -5.54 -1.53 6.72
N VAL A 293 -4.47 -2.00 6.08
CA VAL A 293 -4.17 -3.44 5.98
C VAL A 293 -3.30 -3.93 7.13
N ALA A 294 -2.33 -3.13 7.59
CA ALA A 294 -1.38 -3.56 8.62
C ALA A 294 -1.83 -3.21 10.04
N TRP A 295 -2.27 -1.96 10.26
CA TRP A 295 -2.50 -1.41 11.60
C TRP A 295 -3.94 -1.57 12.09
N GLN A 296 -4.92 -1.40 11.21
CA GLN A 296 -6.34 -1.53 11.55
C GLN A 296 -6.71 -2.88 12.21
N PRO A 297 -6.29 -4.05 11.68
CA PRO A 297 -6.57 -5.33 12.34
C PRO A 297 -5.94 -5.46 13.74
N ILE A 298 -4.76 -4.87 13.96
CA ILE A 298 -4.10 -4.86 15.26
C ILE A 298 -4.85 -3.98 16.24
N ILE A 299 -5.27 -2.78 15.80
CA ILE A 299 -6.03 -1.85 16.64
C ILE A 299 -7.38 -2.47 17.02
N ILE A 300 -8.10 -3.10 16.08
CA ILE A 300 -9.35 -3.80 16.37
C ILE A 300 -9.12 -4.96 17.34
N GLY A 301 -8.04 -5.74 17.16
CA GLY A 301 -7.68 -6.81 18.08
C GLY A 301 -7.41 -6.31 19.51
N ILE A 302 -6.77 -5.14 19.65
CA ILE A 302 -6.56 -4.48 20.94
C ILE A 302 -7.89 -4.04 21.55
N VAL A 303 -8.76 -3.40 20.76
CA VAL A 303 -10.09 -2.97 21.23
C VAL A 303 -10.92 -4.16 21.71
N HIS A 304 -10.93 -5.26 20.96
CA HIS A 304 -11.59 -6.50 21.34
C HIS A 304 -11.01 -7.05 22.66
N GLY A 305 -9.69 -7.05 22.82
CA GLY A 305 -9.04 -7.42 24.07
C GLY A 305 -9.41 -6.51 25.25
N ILE A 306 -9.53 -5.20 25.05
CA ILE A 306 -9.97 -4.24 26.07
C ILE A 306 -11.44 -4.52 26.44
N ASN A 307 -12.33 -4.65 25.46
CA ASN A 307 -13.75 -4.93 25.70
C ASN A 307 -13.96 -6.25 26.46
N PHE A 308 -13.24 -7.30 26.06
CA PHE A 308 -13.23 -8.58 26.77
C PHE A 308 -12.75 -8.43 28.21
N SER A 309 -11.69 -7.66 28.44
CA SER A 309 -11.14 -7.43 29.80
C SER A 309 -12.09 -6.63 30.70
N LEU A 310 -12.94 -5.78 30.11
CA LEU A 310 -13.96 -5.01 30.81
C LEU A 310 -15.29 -5.77 30.97
N GLY A 311 -15.39 -6.98 30.43
CA GLY A 311 -16.63 -7.78 30.45
C GLY A 311 -17.76 -7.15 29.63
N LEU A 312 -17.41 -6.35 28.62
CA LEU A 312 -18.38 -5.69 27.73
C LEU A 312 -18.84 -6.61 26.60
N GLU A 313 -18.19 -7.76 26.39
CA GLU A 313 -18.55 -8.78 25.37
C GLU A 313 -19.35 -9.96 25.92
#